data_AF-A0A150X8C1-F1
#
_entry.id   AF-A0A150X8C1-F1
#
_cell.length_a   1.000
_cell.length_b   1.000
_cell.length_c   1.000
_cell.angle_alpha   90.00
_cell.angle_beta   90.00
_cell.angle_gamma   90.00
#
_symmetry.space_group_name_H-M   'P 1'
#
loop_
_entity.id
_entity.type
_entity.pdbx_description
1 polymer ?
#
loop_
_entity_poly.entity_id
_entity_poly.type
_entity_poly.pdbx_seq_one_letter_code
_entity_poly.pdbx_strand_id
1 'polypeptide(L)'
;MKWTYSIKNKITAAVLLAAVLIVTLANNLVERSHFKQLDASFASMYEDRMLVESYIFKLYENLHQRQALILASDNQKGFDHLKTAFLNSKSERELLIQKYSTTYLTPEEEIEFEKLKEIVQRINNIESGLTQGQSTEDQLSRFVSDNNEVASRAFDSLSALSAIQTSEAQNIREESEKIILGNISISQLEMAILIIIGLVIQALIFSSKSLKATAKQQPHLN
;
A
#
# COMPACT_ATOMS: atom_id res chain seq x y z
N MET A 1 -25.20 49.89 -21.76
CA MET A 1 -24.43 49.20 -22.82
C MET A 1 -25.30 48.12 -23.46
N LYS A 2 -25.45 48.13 -24.78
CA LYS A 2 -26.41 47.34 -25.57
C LYS A 2 -25.72 46.12 -26.23
N TRP A 3 -25.54 45.01 -25.52
CA TRP A 3 -24.87 43.82 -26.09
C TRP A 3 -25.70 42.53 -26.14
N THR A 4 -26.98 42.58 -25.76
CA THR A 4 -27.77 41.41 -25.35
C THR A 4 -28.81 40.90 -26.36
N TYR A 5 -28.74 41.29 -27.64
CA TYR A 5 -29.85 41.05 -28.56
C TYR A 5 -29.87 39.63 -29.18
N SER A 6 -30.58 38.75 -28.46
CA SER A 6 -31.50 37.66 -28.88
C SER A 6 -31.01 36.40 -29.61
N ILE A 7 -30.00 36.46 -30.50
CA ILE A 7 -29.40 35.24 -31.12
C ILE A 7 -28.04 34.89 -30.48
N LYS A 8 -27.29 35.89 -30.02
CA LYS A 8 -26.00 35.69 -29.32
C LYS A 8 -26.16 34.94 -27.99
N ASN A 9 -27.16 35.26 -27.17
CA ASN A 9 -27.32 34.65 -25.85
C ASN A 9 -27.53 33.12 -25.88
N LYS A 10 -28.22 32.58 -26.90
CA LYS A 10 -28.45 31.13 -27.03
C LYS A 10 -27.17 30.38 -27.40
N ILE A 11 -26.38 30.91 -28.33
CA ILE A 11 -25.09 30.33 -28.72
C ILE A 11 -24.10 30.46 -27.57
N THR A 12 -24.03 31.61 -26.88
CA THR A 12 -23.19 31.79 -25.69
C THR A 12 -23.55 30.80 -24.59
N ALA A 13 -24.84 30.57 -24.32
CA ALA A 13 -25.27 29.56 -23.36
C ALA A 13 -24.89 28.13 -23.79
N ALA A 14 -25.01 27.80 -25.08
CA ALA A 14 -24.60 26.51 -25.61
C ALA A 14 -23.08 26.28 -25.51
N VAL A 15 -22.26 27.30 -25.78
CA VAL A 15 -20.80 27.26 -25.62
C VAL A 15 -20.41 27.09 -24.15
N LEU A 16 -21.07 27.81 -23.24
CA LEU A 16 -20.83 27.65 -21.79
C LEU A 16 -21.20 26.24 -21.31
N LEU A 17 -22.32 25.68 -21.78
CA LEU A 17 -22.72 24.31 -21.48
C LEU A 17 -21.72 23.28 -22.03
N ALA A 18 -21.25 23.47 -23.27
CA ALA A 18 -20.24 22.60 -23.86
C ALA A 18 -18.91 22.67 -23.08
N ALA A 19 -18.49 23.86 -22.65
CA ALA A 19 -17.30 24.04 -21.83
C ALA A 19 -17.42 23.31 -20.48
N VAL A 20 -18.57 23.42 -19.81
CA VAL A 20 -18.86 22.65 -18.59
C VAL A 20 -18.72 21.15 -18.84
N LEU A 21 -19.33 20.65 -19.91
CA LEU A 21 -19.34 19.23 -20.24
C LEU A 21 -17.91 18.72 -20.53
N ILE A 22 -17.08 19.52 -21.19
CA ILE A 22 -15.67 19.18 -21.42
C ILE A 22 -14.90 19.15 -20.10
N VAL A 23 -15.09 20.12 -19.22
CA VAL A 23 -14.41 20.18 -17.91
C VAL A 23 -14.81 19.00 -17.03
N THR A 24 -16.09 18.66 -16.95
CA THR A 24 -16.57 17.53 -16.15
C THR A 24 -16.06 16.20 -16.70
N LEU A 25 -16.02 16.03 -18.03
CA LEU A 25 -15.44 14.83 -18.67
C LEU A 25 -13.94 14.73 -18.40
N ALA A 26 -13.19 15.83 -18.52
CA ALA A 26 -11.76 15.83 -18.24
C ALA A 26 -11.48 15.47 -16.77
N ASN A 27 -12.24 16.05 -15.84
CA ASN A 27 -12.12 15.71 -14.41
C ASN A 27 -12.47 14.25 -14.14
N ASN A 28 -13.51 13.71 -14.77
CA ASN A 28 -13.85 12.28 -14.64
C ASN A 28 -12.71 11.36 -15.10
N LEU A 29 -12.00 11.73 -16.19
CA LEU A 29 -10.83 10.98 -16.65
C LEU A 29 -9.66 11.05 -15.65
N VAL A 30 -9.42 12.24 -15.07
CA VAL A 30 -8.37 12.45 -14.05
C VAL A 30 -8.69 11.68 -12.77
N GLU A 31 -9.92 11.78 -12.27
CA GLU A 31 -10.38 11.04 -11.08
C GLU A 31 -10.26 9.52 -11.28
N ARG A 32 -10.60 9.01 -12.47
CA ARG A 32 -10.41 7.59 -12.80
C ARG A 32 -8.93 7.17 -12.76
N SER A 33 -8.01 8.07 -13.11
CA SER A 33 -6.57 7.80 -13.02
C SER A 33 -6.09 7.76 -11.57
N HIS A 34 -6.56 8.67 -10.73
CA HIS A 34 -6.27 8.70 -9.30
C HIS A 34 -6.84 7.46 -8.58
N PHE A 35 -8.05 7.03 -8.94
CA PHE A 35 -8.63 5.80 -8.38
C PHE A 35 -7.79 4.56 -8.70
N LYS A 36 -7.25 4.46 -9.92
CA LYS A 36 -6.34 3.36 -10.29
C LYS A 36 -5.02 3.40 -9.50
N GLN A 37 -4.49 4.58 -9.23
CA GLN A 37 -3.28 4.72 -8.40
C GLN A 37 -3.56 4.28 -6.97
N LEU A 38 -4.69 4.70 -6.38
CA LEU A 38 -5.12 4.23 -5.05
C LEU A 38 -5.31 2.72 -4.99
N ASP A 39 -5.93 2.13 -6.01
CA ASP A 39 -6.13 0.67 -6.11
C ASP A 39 -4.79 -0.07 -6.15
N ALA A 40 -3.81 0.44 -6.92
CA ALA A 40 -2.45 -0.12 -6.94
C ALA A 40 -1.73 0.02 -5.59
N SER A 41 -1.88 1.15 -4.90
CA SER A 41 -1.34 1.35 -3.54
C SER A 41 -1.93 0.36 -2.55
N PHE A 42 -3.23 0.10 -2.60
CA PHE A 42 -3.87 -0.90 -1.75
C PHE A 42 -3.46 -2.33 -2.10
N ALA A 43 -3.34 -2.66 -3.38
CA ALA A 43 -2.86 -3.96 -3.82
C ALA A 43 -1.43 -4.21 -3.32
N SER A 44 -0.51 -3.24 -3.47
CA SER A 44 0.86 -3.35 -2.95
C SER A 44 0.91 -3.47 -1.41
N MET A 45 0.07 -2.72 -0.70
CA MET A 45 -0.02 -2.81 0.76
C MET A 45 -0.50 -4.19 1.23
N TYR A 46 -1.48 -4.78 0.53
CA TYR A 46 -2.06 -6.08 0.88
C TYR A 46 -1.21 -7.27 0.41
N GLU A 47 -0.82 -7.28 -0.87
CA GLU A 47 -0.10 -8.40 -1.49
C GLU A 47 1.38 -8.41 -1.11
N ASP A 48 2.06 -7.27 -1.08
CA ASP A 48 3.49 -7.25 -0.76
C ASP A 48 3.71 -6.99 0.74
N ARG A 49 3.21 -5.89 1.30
CA ARG A 49 3.60 -5.50 2.67
C ARG A 49 2.99 -6.35 3.77
N MET A 50 1.71 -6.68 3.68
CA MET A 50 1.07 -7.55 4.69
C MET A 50 1.51 -9.02 4.60
N LEU A 51 1.69 -9.57 3.40
CA LEU A 51 2.16 -10.95 3.26
C LEU A 51 3.61 -11.09 3.70
N VAL A 52 4.48 -10.14 3.34
CA VAL A 52 5.88 -10.11 3.80
C VAL A 52 5.95 -10.06 5.33
N GLU A 53 5.18 -9.17 5.97
CA GLU A 53 5.15 -9.09 7.44
C GLU A 53 4.67 -10.40 8.07
N SER A 54 3.69 -11.09 7.44
CA SER A 54 3.27 -12.43 7.90
C SER A 54 4.40 -13.46 7.80
N TYR A 55 5.27 -13.38 6.79
CA TYR A 55 6.44 -14.26 6.66
C TYR A 55 7.50 -13.95 7.71
N ILE A 56 7.78 -12.67 7.97
CA ILE A 56 8.68 -12.22 9.05
C ILE A 56 8.21 -12.76 10.39
N PHE A 57 6.92 -12.61 10.69
CA PHE A 57 6.33 -13.11 11.93
C PHE A 57 6.46 -14.64 12.08
N LYS A 58 6.17 -15.40 11.02
CA LYS A 58 6.33 -16.87 11.04
C LYS A 58 7.80 -17.29 11.20
N LEU A 59 8.73 -16.56 10.61
CA LEU A 59 10.16 -16.77 10.82
C LEU A 59 10.54 -16.52 12.28
N TYR A 60 10.00 -15.46 12.89
CA TYR A 60 10.18 -15.17 14.30
C TYR A 60 9.68 -16.32 15.18
N GLU A 61 8.45 -16.81 14.95
CA GLU A 61 7.88 -17.95 15.69
C GLU A 61 8.72 -19.22 15.55
N ASN A 62 9.12 -19.54 14.31
CA ASN A 62 9.94 -20.71 14.01
C ASN A 62 11.30 -20.67 14.75
N LEU A 63 11.98 -19.51 14.75
CA LEU A 63 13.26 -19.33 15.44
C LEU A 63 13.11 -19.31 16.97
N HIS A 64 12.02 -18.73 17.48
CA HIS A 64 11.71 -18.71 18.90
C HIS A 64 11.41 -20.12 19.44
N GLN A 65 10.58 -20.90 18.74
CA GLN A 65 10.30 -22.29 19.09
C GLN A 65 11.57 -23.13 19.12
N ARG A 66 12.43 -22.96 18.11
CA ARG A 66 13.74 -23.59 18.06
C ARG A 66 14.60 -23.23 19.28
N GLN A 67 14.67 -21.96 19.68
CA GLN A 67 15.43 -21.55 20.85
C GLN A 67 14.89 -22.17 22.15
N ALA A 68 13.56 -22.25 22.29
CA ALA A 68 12.93 -22.89 23.44
C ALA A 68 13.28 -24.39 23.52
N LEU A 69 13.33 -25.11 22.39
CA LEU A 69 13.74 -26.52 22.35
C LEU A 69 15.18 -26.73 22.80
N ILE A 70 16.11 -25.86 22.37
CA ILE A 70 17.51 -25.91 22.78
C ILE A 70 17.65 -25.63 24.28
N LEU A 71 16.95 -24.62 24.81
CA LEU A 71 16.98 -24.25 26.23
C LEU A 71 16.35 -25.32 27.15
N ALA A 72 15.33 -26.04 26.67
CA ALA A 72 14.70 -27.11 27.42
C ALA A 72 15.52 -28.41 27.44
N SER A 73 16.54 -28.52 26.59
CA SER A 73 17.37 -29.73 26.45
C SER A 73 18.53 -29.72 27.44
N ASP A 74 18.83 -30.90 27.97
CA ASP A 74 20.01 -31.12 28.82
C ASP A 74 21.23 -31.41 27.93
N ASN A 75 22.18 -30.46 27.89
CA ASN A 75 23.39 -30.57 27.06
C ASN A 75 24.15 -31.89 27.29
N GLN A 76 24.10 -32.45 28.51
CA GLN A 76 24.80 -33.69 28.85
C GLN A 76 24.15 -34.94 28.23
N LYS A 77 22.87 -34.86 27.88
CA LYS A 77 22.11 -35.95 27.23
C LYS A 77 22.09 -35.85 25.70
N GLY A 78 22.68 -34.78 25.15
CA GLY A 78 22.73 -34.52 23.71
C GLY A 78 21.40 -34.07 23.11
N PHE A 79 21.43 -33.71 21.83
CA PHE A 79 20.28 -33.13 21.12
C PHE A 79 19.67 -34.04 20.04
N ASP A 80 20.10 -35.30 19.93
CA ASP A 80 19.63 -36.22 18.88
C ASP A 80 18.10 -36.38 18.83
N HIS A 81 17.44 -36.27 19.99
CA HIS A 81 15.99 -36.31 20.10
C HIS A 81 15.28 -35.13 19.41
N LEU A 82 15.98 -34.01 19.18
CA LEU A 82 15.47 -32.84 18.46
C LEU A 82 15.64 -32.92 16.94
N LYS A 83 16.34 -33.94 16.42
CA LYS A 83 16.67 -34.05 14.99
C LYS A 83 15.46 -33.88 14.07
N THR A 84 14.35 -34.55 14.37
CA THR A 84 13.12 -34.43 13.59
C THR A 84 12.51 -33.03 13.69
N ALA A 85 12.52 -32.42 14.88
CA ALA A 85 12.00 -31.07 15.09
C ALA A 85 12.81 -30.02 14.33
N PHE A 86 14.15 -30.11 14.35
CA PHE A 86 15.02 -29.21 13.58
C PHE A 86 14.86 -29.38 12.08
N LEU A 87 14.73 -30.61 11.56
CA LEU A 87 14.49 -30.84 10.13
C LEU A 87 13.16 -30.22 9.66
N ASN A 88 12.10 -30.35 10.46
CA ASN A 88 10.80 -29.75 10.16
C ASN A 88 10.88 -28.21 10.21
N SER A 89 11.46 -27.66 11.27
CA SER A 89 11.64 -26.21 11.45
C SER A 89 12.48 -25.61 10.32
N LYS A 90 13.57 -26.28 9.92
CA LYS A 90 14.40 -25.89 8.78
C LYS A 90 13.61 -25.86 7.47
N SER A 91 12.83 -26.90 7.19
CA SER A 91 12.03 -26.98 5.96
C SER A 91 10.99 -25.86 5.88
N GLU A 92 10.33 -25.56 7.00
CA GLU A 92 9.40 -24.44 7.10
C GLU A 92 10.11 -23.09 6.88
N ARG A 93 11.25 -22.89 7.52
CA ARG A 93 12.05 -21.67 7.41
C ARG A 93 12.56 -21.44 5.98
N GLU A 94 13.02 -22.48 5.30
CA GLU A 94 13.43 -22.42 3.90
C GLU A 94 12.26 -22.07 2.97
N LEU A 95 11.08 -22.64 3.22
CA LEU A 95 9.87 -22.28 2.48
C LEU A 95 9.46 -20.82 2.70
N LEU A 96 9.56 -20.31 3.94
CA LEU A 96 9.27 -18.92 4.26
C LEU A 96 10.25 -17.96 3.58
N ILE A 97 11.56 -18.26 3.60
CA ILE A 97 12.57 -17.49 2.86
C ILE A 97 12.28 -17.51 1.36
N GLN A 98 11.91 -18.66 0.80
CA GLN A 98 11.57 -18.75 -0.62
C GLN A 98 10.37 -17.86 -0.96
N LYS A 99 9.29 -17.93 -0.17
CA LYS A 99 8.10 -17.09 -0.38
C LYS A 99 8.44 -15.61 -0.27
N TYR A 100 9.22 -15.23 0.74
CA TYR A 100 9.72 -13.86 0.89
C TYR A 100 10.46 -13.42 -0.37
N SER A 101 11.40 -14.23 -0.88
CA SER A 101 12.21 -13.86 -2.07
C SER A 101 11.43 -13.65 -3.37
N THR A 102 10.16 -14.09 -3.43
CA THR A 102 9.29 -13.88 -4.60
C THR A 102 8.48 -12.58 -4.54
N THR A 103 8.55 -11.86 -3.42
CA THR A 103 7.87 -10.57 -3.21
C THR A 103 8.70 -9.41 -3.74
N TYR A 104 8.09 -8.23 -3.82
CA TYR A 104 8.82 -7.02 -4.18
C TYR A 104 9.68 -6.51 -3.01
N LEU A 105 11.01 -6.64 -3.16
CA LEU A 105 12.00 -6.15 -2.20
C LEU A 105 12.40 -4.71 -2.52
N THR A 106 12.42 -3.84 -1.51
CA THR A 106 13.09 -2.53 -1.65
C THR A 106 14.61 -2.71 -1.59
N PRO A 107 15.41 -1.73 -2.05
CA PRO A 107 16.87 -1.82 -1.98
C PRO A 107 17.41 -1.99 -0.54
N GLU A 108 16.77 -1.36 0.43
CA GLU A 108 17.13 -1.48 1.86
C GLU A 108 16.75 -2.86 2.40
N GLU A 109 15.58 -3.36 2.01
CA GLU A 109 15.08 -4.68 2.36
C GLU A 109 15.95 -5.79 1.78
N GLU A 110 16.38 -5.67 0.52
CA GLU A 110 17.26 -6.64 -0.14
C GLU A 110 18.57 -6.81 0.64
N ILE A 111 19.19 -5.71 1.08
CA ILE A 111 20.42 -5.74 1.88
C ILE A 111 20.21 -6.48 3.19
N GLU A 112 19.12 -6.20 3.91
CA GLU A 112 18.85 -6.84 5.20
C GLU A 112 18.41 -8.31 5.04
N PHE A 113 17.67 -8.62 3.96
CA PHE A 113 17.23 -9.97 3.65
C PHE A 113 18.40 -10.89 3.27
N GLU A 114 19.41 -10.39 2.55
CA GLU A 114 20.65 -11.16 2.32
C GLU A 114 21.36 -11.51 3.64
N LYS A 115 21.46 -10.56 4.57
CA LYS A 115 22.02 -10.82 5.90
C LYS A 115 21.23 -11.89 6.65
N LEU A 116 19.90 -11.82 6.62
CA LEU A 116 19.04 -12.83 7.24
C LEU A 116 19.30 -14.22 6.66
N LYS A 117 19.47 -14.35 5.34
CA LYS A 117 19.77 -15.64 4.70
C LYS A 117 21.10 -16.22 5.18
N GLU A 118 22.15 -15.40 5.30
CA GLU A 118 23.43 -15.84 5.85
C GLU A 118 23.32 -16.29 7.31
N ILE A 119 22.55 -15.56 8.12
CA ILE A 119 22.28 -15.92 9.52
C ILE A 119 21.54 -17.26 9.58
N VAL A 120 20.52 -17.46 8.74
CA VAL A 120 19.76 -18.72 8.70
C VAL A 120 20.62 -19.90 8.25
N GLN A 121 21.57 -19.70 7.35
CA GLN A 121 22.54 -20.75 7.01
C GLN A 121 23.40 -21.14 8.22
N ARG A 122 23.86 -20.17 9.02
CA ARG A 122 24.58 -20.44 10.27
C ARG A 122 23.72 -21.20 11.27
N ILE A 123 22.45 -20.82 11.40
CA ILE A 123 21.46 -21.54 12.24
C ILE A 123 21.36 -23.01 11.83
N ASN A 124 21.20 -23.27 10.52
CA ASN A 124 21.07 -24.62 9.99
C ASN A 124 22.34 -25.46 10.25
N ASN A 125 23.52 -24.85 10.21
CA ASN A 125 24.78 -25.52 10.53
C ASN A 125 24.88 -25.87 12.01
N ILE A 126 24.45 -24.98 12.91
CA ILE A 126 24.40 -25.24 14.35
C ILE A 126 23.43 -26.39 14.67
N GLU A 127 22.22 -26.38 14.10
CA GLU A 127 21.24 -27.46 14.27
C GLU A 127 21.79 -28.83 13.82
N SER A 128 22.50 -28.83 12.69
CA SER A 128 23.14 -30.04 12.17
C SER A 128 24.25 -30.55 13.10
N GLY A 129 25.07 -29.64 13.64
CA GLY A 129 26.15 -29.98 14.58
C GLY A 129 25.64 -30.47 15.94
N LEU A 130 24.52 -29.91 16.43
CA LEU A 130 23.88 -30.34 17.69
C LEU A 130 23.32 -31.77 17.60
N THR A 131 22.80 -32.16 16.43
CA THR A 131 22.13 -33.47 16.20
C THR A 131 23.04 -34.49 15.53
N GLN A 132 24.33 -34.19 15.45
CA GLN A 132 25.35 -35.12 14.97
C GLN A 132 25.78 -35.98 16.16
N GLY A 133 25.25 -37.20 16.24
CA GLY A 133 25.44 -38.15 17.37
C GLY A 133 26.88 -38.62 17.68
N GLN A 134 27.90 -37.88 17.23
CA GLN A 134 29.31 -38.05 17.57
C GLN A 134 29.95 -36.79 18.19
N SER A 135 29.17 -35.73 18.45
CA SER A 135 29.67 -34.49 19.05
C SER A 135 30.10 -34.71 20.50
N THR A 136 31.30 -34.25 20.84
CA THR A 136 31.81 -34.21 22.23
C THR A 136 31.07 -33.16 23.06
N GLU A 137 31.09 -33.28 24.40
CA GLU A 137 30.46 -32.32 25.32
C GLU A 137 30.98 -30.88 25.11
N ASP A 138 32.27 -30.72 24.84
CA ASP A 138 32.90 -29.44 24.50
C ASP A 138 32.37 -28.87 23.17
N GLN A 139 32.14 -29.72 22.16
CA GLN A 139 31.57 -29.29 20.88
C GLN A 139 30.11 -28.88 21.03
N LEU A 140 29.31 -29.64 21.78
CA LEU A 140 27.91 -29.30 22.07
C LEU A 140 27.82 -27.97 22.83
N SER A 141 28.69 -27.76 23.81
CA SER A 141 28.73 -26.49 24.57
C SER A 141 29.08 -25.29 23.69
N ARG A 142 29.99 -25.46 22.72
CA ARG A 142 30.30 -24.42 21.72
C ARG A 142 29.10 -24.12 20.82
N PHE A 143 28.43 -25.14 20.30
CA PHE A 143 27.22 -24.93 19.48
C PHE A 143 26.11 -24.21 20.24
N VAL A 144 25.91 -24.50 21.53
CA VAL A 144 24.94 -23.80 22.37
C VAL A 144 25.35 -22.36 22.66
N SER A 145 26.65 -22.10 22.82
CA SER A 145 27.17 -20.73 22.96
C SER A 145 26.94 -19.92 21.68
N ASP A 146 27.36 -20.45 20.53
CA ASP A 146 27.21 -19.82 19.21
C ASP A 146 25.73 -19.61 18.87
N ASN A 147 24.86 -20.53 19.32
CA ASN A 147 23.42 -20.44 19.12
C ASN A 147 22.82 -19.15 19.67
N ASN A 148 23.20 -18.71 20.87
CA ASN A 148 22.61 -17.54 21.49
C ASN A 148 22.96 -16.26 20.71
N GLU A 149 24.22 -16.15 20.27
CA GLU A 149 24.66 -15.02 19.46
C GLU A 149 23.96 -14.99 18.09
N VAL A 150 23.92 -16.14 17.40
CA VAL A 150 23.28 -16.24 16.08
C VAL A 150 21.77 -16.01 16.18
N ALA A 151 21.11 -16.49 17.24
CA ALA A 151 19.69 -16.24 17.47
C ALA A 151 19.41 -14.76 17.71
N SER A 152 20.22 -14.07 18.52
CA SER A 152 20.09 -12.62 18.73
C SER A 152 20.18 -11.87 17.40
N ARG A 153 21.20 -12.15 16.59
CA ARG A 153 21.38 -11.51 15.27
C ARG A 153 20.19 -11.78 14.35
N ALA A 154 19.59 -12.97 14.41
CA ALA A 154 18.42 -13.30 13.61
C ALA A 154 17.20 -12.47 14.03
N PHE A 155 16.95 -12.32 15.34
CA PHE A 155 15.85 -11.49 15.83
C PHE A 155 16.07 -10.00 15.54
N ASP A 156 17.31 -9.52 15.63
CA ASP A 156 17.66 -8.15 15.27
C ASP A 156 17.40 -7.90 13.78
N SER A 157 17.80 -8.82 12.91
CA SER A 157 17.57 -8.74 11.47
C SER A 157 16.08 -8.80 11.11
N LEU A 158 15.31 -9.70 11.73
CA LEU A 158 13.85 -9.77 11.55
C LEU A 158 13.15 -8.49 12.04
N SER A 159 13.62 -7.91 13.15
CA SER A 159 13.10 -6.64 13.67
C SER A 159 13.41 -5.48 12.72
N ALA A 160 14.60 -5.46 12.13
CA ALA A 160 14.97 -4.48 11.12
C ALA A 160 14.10 -4.60 9.85
N LEU A 161 13.85 -5.81 9.37
CA LEU A 161 12.95 -6.06 8.24
C LEU A 161 11.51 -5.61 8.53
N SER A 162 10.98 -5.89 9.72
CA SER A 162 9.64 -5.43 10.14
C SER A 162 9.56 -3.90 10.26
N ALA A 163 10.64 -3.25 10.72
CA ALA A 163 10.73 -1.79 10.73
C ALA A 163 10.70 -1.19 9.31
N ILE A 164 11.38 -1.82 8.35
CA ILE A 164 11.32 -1.45 6.93
C ILE A 164 9.87 -1.60 6.42
N GLN A 165 9.18 -2.71 6.70
CA GLN A 165 7.78 -2.88 6.30
C GLN A 165 6.86 -1.79 6.86
N THR A 166 7.08 -1.39 8.12
CA THR A 166 6.32 -0.30 8.75
C THR A 166 6.57 1.04 8.06
N SER A 167 7.82 1.33 7.70
CA SER A 167 8.19 2.53 6.96
C SER A 167 7.57 2.57 5.56
N GLU A 168 7.61 1.45 4.83
CA GLU A 168 6.98 1.32 3.52
C GLU A 168 5.46 1.48 3.59
N ALA A 169 4.82 0.88 4.60
CA ALA A 169 3.39 1.07 4.83
C ALA A 169 3.02 2.54 5.13
N GLN A 170 3.87 3.27 5.85
CA GLN A 170 3.70 4.70 6.08
C GLN A 170 3.84 5.50 4.78
N ASN A 171 4.84 5.20 3.95
CA ASN A 171 5.03 5.84 2.64
C ASN A 171 3.81 5.66 1.73
N ILE A 172 3.29 4.43 1.62
CA ILE A 172 2.08 4.13 0.84
C ILE A 172 0.88 4.90 1.37
N ARG A 173 0.73 4.99 2.70
CA ARG A 173 -0.35 5.74 3.34
C ARG A 173 -0.27 7.23 3.03
N GLU A 174 0.92 7.83 3.14
CA GLU A 174 1.13 9.25 2.83
C GLU A 174 0.89 9.58 1.36
N GLU A 175 1.32 8.70 0.45
CA GLU A 175 1.05 8.85 -0.98
C GLU A 175 -0.45 8.77 -1.29
N SER A 176 -1.15 7.81 -0.67
CA SER A 176 -2.60 7.66 -0.79
C SER A 176 -3.34 8.91 -0.26
N GLU A 177 -2.90 9.45 0.87
CA GLU A 177 -3.47 10.68 1.45
C GLU A 177 -3.29 11.89 0.53
N LYS A 178 -2.11 12.04 -0.10
CA LYS A 178 -1.85 13.10 -1.09
C LYS A 178 -2.79 12.97 -2.30
N ILE A 179 -3.00 11.76 -2.81
CA ILE A 179 -3.93 11.52 -3.92
C ILE A 179 -5.37 11.90 -3.53
N ILE A 180 -5.81 11.50 -2.34
CA ILE A 180 -7.17 11.81 -1.83
C ILE A 180 -7.35 13.32 -1.65
N LEU A 181 -6.42 14.01 -0.97
CA LEU A 181 -6.50 15.45 -0.73
C LEU A 181 -6.46 16.25 -2.04
N GLY A 182 -5.67 15.81 -3.01
CA GLY A 182 -5.65 16.37 -4.36
C GLY A 182 -7.03 16.26 -5.03
N ASN A 183 -7.64 15.06 -4.99
CA ASN A 183 -8.95 14.83 -5.61
C ASN A 183 -10.06 15.66 -4.94
N ILE A 184 -10.07 15.75 -3.61
CA ILE A 184 -11.03 16.58 -2.87
C ILE A 184 -10.90 18.05 -3.28
N SER A 185 -9.68 18.57 -3.35
CA SER A 185 -9.43 19.99 -3.70
C SER A 185 -9.89 20.32 -5.12
N ILE A 186 -9.60 19.45 -6.08
CA ILE A 186 -10.03 19.62 -7.48
C ILE A 186 -11.55 19.53 -7.59
N SER A 187 -12.17 18.56 -6.91
CA SER A 187 -13.62 18.37 -6.92
C SER A 187 -14.37 19.59 -6.33
N GLN A 188 -13.85 20.19 -5.25
CA GLN A 188 -14.45 21.40 -4.67
C GLN A 188 -14.38 22.59 -5.63
N LEU A 189 -13.26 22.77 -6.31
CA LEU A 189 -13.10 23.82 -7.32
C LEU A 189 -14.03 23.60 -8.51
N GLU A 190 -14.18 22.35 -8.97
CA GLU A 190 -15.15 21.99 -10.00
C GLU A 190 -16.59 22.35 -9.57
N MET A 191 -16.99 21.95 -8.37
CA MET A 191 -18.33 22.25 -7.85
C MET A 191 -18.60 23.77 -7.81
N ALA A 192 -17.62 24.57 -7.38
CA ALA A 192 -17.74 26.03 -7.38
C ALA A 192 -17.92 26.58 -8.81
N ILE A 193 -17.14 26.10 -9.78
CA ILE A 193 -17.26 26.51 -11.19
C ILE A 193 -18.63 26.13 -11.77
N LEU A 194 -19.10 24.91 -11.49
CA LEU A 194 -20.41 24.43 -11.95
C LEU A 194 -21.56 25.29 -11.41
N ILE A 195 -21.50 25.68 -10.13
CA ILE A 195 -22.51 26.57 -9.53
C ILE A 195 -22.49 27.94 -10.21
N ILE A 196 -21.31 28.55 -10.39
CA ILE A 196 -21.17 29.87 -11.03
C ILE A 196 -21.76 29.82 -12.46
N ILE A 197 -21.41 28.81 -13.25
CA ILE A 197 -21.89 28.69 -14.62
C ILE A 197 -23.40 28.42 -14.64
N GLY A 198 -23.92 27.59 -13.73
CA GLY A 198 -25.35 27.36 -13.56
C GLY A 198 -26.13 28.65 -13.32
N LEU A 199 -25.63 29.53 -12.44
CA LEU A 199 -26.22 30.84 -12.17
C LEU A 199 -26.17 31.76 -13.40
N VAL A 200 -25.06 31.77 -14.15
CA VAL A 200 -24.93 32.56 -15.39
C VAL A 200 -25.95 32.10 -16.43
N ILE A 201 -26.12 30.80 -16.63
CA ILE A 201 -27.11 30.24 -17.56
C ILE A 201 -28.52 30.62 -17.11
N GLN A 202 -28.84 30.47 -15.83
CA GLN A 202 -30.14 30.84 -15.26
C GLN A 202 -30.47 32.31 -15.51
N ALA A 203 -29.52 33.22 -15.29
CA ALA A 203 -29.68 34.65 -15.54
C ALA A 203 -29.92 34.96 -17.04
N LEU A 204 -29.19 34.31 -17.95
CA LEU A 204 -29.39 34.45 -19.39
C LEU A 204 -30.78 33.99 -19.84
N ILE A 205 -31.27 32.87 -19.29
CA ILE A 205 -32.60 32.35 -19.60
C ILE A 205 -33.70 33.31 -19.13
N PHE A 206 -33.64 33.79 -17.88
CA PHE A 206 -34.65 34.73 -17.36
C PHE A 206 -34.67 36.06 -18.11
N SER A 207 -33.50 36.59 -18.47
CA SER A 207 -33.40 37.81 -19.28
C SER A 207 -34.08 37.66 -20.66
N SER A 208 -34.03 36.46 -21.26
CA SER A 208 -34.62 36.20 -22.57
C SER A 208 -36.16 36.15 -22.60
N LYS A 209 -36.84 35.97 -21.45
CA LYS A 209 -38.31 35.91 -21.37
C LYS A 209 -39.01 37.28 -21.32
N SER A 210 -38.27 38.40 -21.19
CA SER A 210 -38.84 39.73 -20.95
C SER A 210 -39.34 40.50 -22.21
N LEU A 211 -39.34 39.90 -23.41
CA LEU A 211 -39.79 40.55 -24.65
C LEU A 211 -40.91 39.76 -25.33
N LYS A 212 -42.02 39.53 -24.63
CA LYS A 212 -43.33 39.43 -25.29
C LYS A 212 -43.98 40.80 -25.17
N ALA A 213 -43.75 41.66 -26.17
CA ALA A 213 -44.53 42.87 -26.31
C ALA A 213 -46.00 42.47 -26.50
N THR A 214 -46.85 42.86 -25.55
CA THR A 214 -48.30 42.86 -25.71
C THR A 214 -48.63 43.58 -27.02
N ALA A 215 -49.10 42.84 -28.02
CA ALA A 215 -49.67 43.42 -29.22
C ALA A 215 -50.88 44.27 -28.77
N LYS A 216 -50.72 45.59 -28.80
CA LYS A 216 -51.75 46.55 -28.47
C LYS A 216 -52.84 46.44 -29.55
N GLN A 217 -53.88 45.66 -29.29
CA GLN A 217 -55.11 45.69 -30.08
C GLN A 217 -55.64 47.13 -30.02
N GLN A 218 -55.69 47.80 -31.16
CA GLN A 218 -56.42 49.06 -31.27
C GLN A 218 -57.90 48.76 -31.48
N PRO A 219 -58.81 49.34 -30.68
CA PRO A 219 -60.23 49.24 -30.91
C PRO A 219 -60.65 50.39 -31.81
N HIS A 220 -61.10 50.09 -33.03
CA HIS A 220 -61.86 51.05 -33.83
C HIS A 220 -63.14 50.38 -34.28
N LEU A 221 -64.23 50.83 -33.66
CA LEU A 221 -65.61 50.68 -34.10
C LEU A 221 -65.89 51.66 -35.25
N ASN A 222 -66.84 51.24 -36.10
CA ASN A 222 -67.45 51.87 -37.28
C ASN A 222 -66.83 51.54 -38.64
#